data_AF-A0A2E8R5T5-F1
#
_entry.id   AF-A0A2E8R5T5-F1
#
_cell.length_a   1.000
_cell.length_b   1.000
_cell.length_c   1.000
_cell.angle_alpha   90.00
_cell.angle_beta   90.00
_cell.angle_gamma   90.00
#
_symmetry.space_group_name_H-M   'P 1'
#
loop_
_entity.id
_entity.type
_entity.pdbx_description
1 polymer ?
#
loop_
_entity_poly.entity_id
_entity_poly.type
_entity_poly.pdbx_seq_one_letter_code
_entity_poly.pdbx_strand_id
1 'polypeptide(L)'
;MTNTLIDYNRRDINIRTDKVEEALPEYFSTDFPTLQSFLNEYYNFMAGDDSSGATHNFNEEVKNLYRNRDIQAASLKNLDQLIFEIGNELTAADIFTEPRFAATRLAKFYRKKGSVESVKEFFRLFFGEEIIVSYPKNDLFVVGESKIGYESQKFIRNNFLYQLYSILITSGLSTQTWQELYKKFVHPAGWYFQGQVSTDGVGSLSLSAPLSIAGNVDPIFGDSAEVFESAPFTLLTALRDSDHKTLRETLDDTIDRYQSLSLGDLASIGYENIAEIMEPTSPTFDEDSDASLFPLGGKDFSNAIETMDQNIFKYDSV
;
A
#
# COMPACT_ATOMS: atom_id res chain seq x y z
N MET A 1 -33.12 -13.94 42.88
CA MET A 1 -33.04 -13.71 41.42
C MET A 1 -31.94 -12.70 41.15
N THR A 2 -30.86 -13.13 40.50
CA THR A 2 -29.66 -12.34 40.21
C THR A 2 -29.85 -11.53 38.92
N ASN A 3 -30.38 -10.31 39.04
CA ASN A 3 -30.61 -9.37 37.92
C ASN A 3 -29.34 -8.59 37.51
N THR A 4 -28.15 -9.20 37.55
CA THR A 4 -26.87 -8.47 37.46
C THR A 4 -26.07 -8.72 36.19
N LEU A 5 -26.48 -9.62 35.29
CA LEU A 5 -25.63 -10.02 34.15
C LEU A 5 -25.79 -9.20 32.86
N ILE A 6 -26.65 -8.18 32.81
CA ILE A 6 -26.98 -7.47 31.56
C ILE A 6 -26.87 -5.95 31.65
N ASP A 7 -26.36 -5.42 32.76
CA ASP A 7 -26.22 -3.97 32.94
C ASP A 7 -24.78 -3.52 32.61
N TYR A 8 -24.67 -2.61 31.65
CA TYR A 8 -23.41 -1.99 31.25
C TYR A 8 -22.95 -0.87 32.20
N ASN A 9 -23.55 -0.77 33.40
CA ASN A 9 -23.29 0.27 34.41
C ASN A 9 -23.39 1.70 33.83
N ARG A 10 -24.36 1.91 32.94
CA ARG A 10 -24.63 3.20 32.32
C ARG A 10 -25.80 3.93 32.98
N ARG A 11 -26.56 3.23 33.83
CA ARG A 11 -27.82 3.67 34.42
C ARG A 11 -28.03 3.03 35.79
N ASP A 12 -28.96 3.61 36.53
CA ASP A 12 -29.40 3.05 37.80
C ASP A 12 -30.17 1.75 37.56
N ILE A 13 -29.91 0.76 38.42
CA ILE A 13 -30.54 -0.54 38.36
C ILE A 13 -32.05 -0.38 38.57
N ASN A 14 -32.83 -0.96 37.67
CA ASN A 14 -34.28 -0.97 37.82
C ASN A 14 -34.69 -1.95 38.92
N ILE A 15 -35.22 -1.42 40.02
CA ILE A 15 -35.72 -2.19 41.17
C ILE A 15 -37.23 -2.46 41.12
N ARG A 16 -37.91 -2.09 40.03
CA ARG A 16 -39.36 -2.30 39.89
C ARG A 16 -39.66 -3.78 39.70
N THR A 17 -40.29 -4.38 40.69
CA THR A 17 -40.81 -5.75 40.64
C THR A 17 -42.33 -5.74 40.70
N ASP A 18 -42.97 -6.77 40.15
CA ASP A 18 -44.40 -6.95 40.39
C ASP A 18 -44.61 -7.35 41.85
N LYS A 19 -45.53 -6.65 42.52
CA LYS A 19 -45.79 -6.83 43.95
C LYS A 19 -47.25 -7.20 44.19
N VAL A 20 -47.63 -8.38 43.69
CA VAL A 20 -49.02 -8.88 43.78
C VAL A 20 -49.44 -9.04 45.24
N GLU A 21 -48.54 -9.54 46.10
CA GLU A 21 -48.81 -9.81 47.51
C GLU A 21 -49.03 -8.52 48.33
N GLU A 22 -48.30 -7.45 48.02
CA GLU A 22 -48.46 -6.15 48.69
C GLU A 22 -49.67 -5.36 48.17
N ALA A 23 -50.11 -5.63 46.94
CA ALA A 23 -51.22 -4.91 46.31
C ALA A 23 -52.60 -5.45 46.72
N LEU A 24 -52.68 -6.72 47.11
CA LEU A 24 -53.93 -7.35 47.52
C LEU A 24 -54.15 -7.19 49.04
N PRO A 25 -55.39 -6.94 49.49
CA PRO A 25 -55.72 -7.03 50.91
C PRO A 25 -55.39 -8.40 51.51
N GLU A 26 -54.99 -8.41 52.78
CA GLU A 26 -54.47 -9.60 53.47
C GLU A 26 -55.45 -10.80 53.45
N TYR A 27 -56.77 -10.56 53.45
CA TYR A 27 -57.77 -11.62 53.38
C TYR A 27 -57.72 -12.47 52.11
N PHE A 28 -57.19 -11.94 50.99
CA PHE A 28 -57.02 -12.73 49.76
C PHE A 28 -55.94 -13.81 49.91
N SER A 29 -54.96 -13.59 50.79
CA SER A 29 -53.92 -14.58 51.07
C SER A 29 -54.45 -15.77 51.88
N THR A 30 -55.43 -15.52 52.76
CA THR A 30 -56.05 -16.57 53.60
C THR A 30 -57.16 -17.31 52.87
N ASP A 31 -58.05 -16.57 52.20
CA ASP A 31 -59.31 -17.12 51.70
C ASP A 31 -59.19 -17.59 50.24
N PHE A 32 -58.27 -17.01 49.46
CA PHE A 32 -58.15 -17.25 48.02
C PHE A 32 -56.70 -17.46 47.53
N PRO A 33 -55.97 -18.47 48.05
CA PRO A 33 -54.57 -18.70 47.68
C PRO A 33 -54.38 -19.06 46.19
N THR A 34 -55.38 -19.69 45.56
CA THR A 34 -55.34 -20.03 44.13
C THR A 34 -55.37 -18.80 43.23
N LEU A 35 -56.08 -17.75 43.64
CA LEU A 35 -56.14 -16.49 42.90
C LEU A 35 -54.80 -15.75 42.95
N GLN A 36 -54.15 -15.72 44.12
CA GLN A 36 -52.82 -15.15 44.26
C GLN A 36 -51.80 -15.86 43.37
N SER A 37 -51.81 -17.20 43.39
CA SER A 37 -50.95 -18.00 42.49
C SER A 37 -51.23 -17.70 41.02
N PHE A 38 -52.49 -17.60 40.63
CA PHE A 38 -52.87 -17.25 39.26
C PHE A 38 -52.36 -15.86 38.86
N LEU A 39 -52.50 -14.86 39.72
CA LEU A 39 -52.03 -13.50 39.44
C LEU A 39 -50.50 -13.45 39.33
N ASN A 40 -49.78 -14.15 40.20
CA ASN A 40 -48.32 -14.28 40.11
C ASN A 40 -47.89 -14.89 38.78
N GLU A 41 -48.50 -16.01 38.37
CA GLU A 41 -48.21 -16.63 37.07
C GLU A 41 -48.61 -15.76 35.88
N TYR A 42 -49.71 -15.01 36.00
CA TYR A 42 -50.13 -14.04 34.97
C TYR A 42 -49.08 -12.93 34.79
N TYR A 43 -48.57 -12.36 35.88
CA TYR A 43 -47.51 -11.34 35.79
C TYR A 43 -46.18 -11.93 35.31
N ASN A 44 -45.83 -13.16 35.70
CA ASN A 44 -44.67 -13.86 35.17
C ASN A 44 -44.80 -14.12 33.66
N PHE A 45 -45.98 -14.50 33.19
CA PHE A 45 -46.27 -14.65 31.76
C PHE A 45 -46.12 -13.31 31.01
N MET A 46 -46.65 -12.21 31.57
CA MET A 46 -46.50 -10.86 31.00
C MET A 46 -45.08 -10.30 31.08
N ALA A 47 -44.23 -10.89 31.92
CA ALA A 47 -42.81 -10.59 32.07
C ALA A 47 -41.90 -11.59 31.33
N GLY A 48 -42.48 -12.51 30.56
CA GLY A 48 -41.76 -13.52 29.80
C GLY A 48 -40.75 -12.90 28.82
N ASP A 49 -39.65 -13.62 28.61
CA ASP A 49 -38.56 -13.17 27.74
C ASP A 49 -38.93 -13.30 26.25
N ASP A 50 -38.40 -12.38 25.45
CA ASP A 50 -38.58 -12.22 24.00
C ASP A 50 -38.01 -13.40 23.18
N SER A 51 -37.28 -14.32 23.83
CA SER A 51 -36.65 -15.48 23.20
C SER A 51 -37.62 -16.50 22.56
N SER A 52 -38.93 -16.34 22.76
CA SER A 52 -39.98 -17.20 22.20
C SER A 52 -40.91 -16.51 21.16
N GLY A 53 -40.65 -15.25 20.80
CA GLY A 53 -41.55 -14.50 19.91
C GLY A 53 -42.90 -14.14 20.56
N ALA A 54 -42.94 -14.11 21.89
CA ALA A 54 -44.15 -13.84 22.65
C ALA A 54 -44.62 -12.39 22.44
N THR A 55 -45.84 -12.24 21.93
CA THR A 55 -46.53 -10.97 21.65
C THR A 55 -46.97 -10.20 22.90
N HIS A 56 -46.50 -10.59 24.09
CA HIS A 56 -47.12 -10.24 25.38
C HIS A 56 -46.13 -9.65 26.41
N ASN A 57 -45.00 -9.11 25.97
CA ASN A 57 -43.89 -8.67 26.85
C ASN A 57 -44.01 -7.19 27.30
N PHE A 58 -45.20 -6.61 27.17
CA PHE A 58 -45.43 -5.18 27.42
C PHE A 58 -45.05 -4.74 28.84
N ASN A 59 -45.28 -5.58 29.86
CA ASN A 59 -44.93 -5.22 31.24
C ASN A 59 -43.40 -5.07 31.41
N GLU A 60 -42.63 -6.02 30.86
CA GLU A 60 -41.16 -5.97 30.86
C GLU A 60 -40.66 -4.76 30.06
N GLU A 61 -41.23 -4.50 28.88
CA GLU A 61 -40.89 -3.33 28.05
C GLU A 61 -41.13 -2.01 28.78
N VAL A 62 -42.25 -1.87 29.52
CA VAL A 62 -42.59 -0.66 30.29
C VAL A 62 -41.64 -0.49 31.48
N LYS A 63 -41.33 -1.56 32.22
CA LYS A 63 -40.36 -1.50 33.31
C LYS A 63 -38.99 -1.09 32.78
N ASN A 64 -38.59 -1.66 31.66
CA ASN A 64 -37.30 -1.44 31.02
C ASN A 64 -37.32 -0.32 29.97
N LEU A 65 -38.28 0.60 30.03
CA LEU A 65 -38.44 1.68 29.05
C LEU A 65 -37.15 2.48 28.83
N TYR A 66 -36.48 2.85 29.92
CA TYR A 66 -35.19 3.53 29.80
C TYR A 66 -34.21 2.65 29.04
N ARG A 67 -34.03 1.37 29.47
CA ARG A 67 -33.15 0.38 28.84
C ARG A 67 -33.38 0.27 27.34
N ASN A 68 -34.66 0.16 26.95
CA ASN A 68 -35.12 0.05 25.57
C ASN A 68 -34.81 1.27 24.71
N ARG A 69 -34.70 2.46 25.30
CA ARG A 69 -34.32 3.70 24.58
C ARG A 69 -32.81 3.91 24.43
N ASP A 70 -31.96 3.10 25.07
CA ASP A 70 -30.52 3.27 24.93
C ASP A 70 -29.97 2.41 23.81
N ILE A 71 -29.34 3.10 22.86
CA ILE A 71 -28.73 2.56 21.66
C ILE A 71 -27.80 1.37 21.96
N GLN A 72 -27.11 1.34 23.10
CA GLN A 72 -26.16 0.27 23.43
C GLN A 72 -26.80 -0.98 24.05
N ALA A 73 -27.95 -0.82 24.74
CA ALA A 73 -28.58 -1.90 25.49
C ALA A 73 -29.93 -2.36 24.93
N ALA A 74 -30.53 -1.58 24.02
CA ALA A 74 -31.80 -1.90 23.38
C ALA A 74 -31.73 -3.22 22.60
N SER A 75 -32.84 -3.96 22.54
CA SER A 75 -33.02 -5.08 21.60
C SER A 75 -32.94 -4.59 20.15
N LEU A 76 -32.71 -5.50 19.19
CA LEU A 76 -32.59 -5.13 17.78
C LEU A 76 -33.87 -4.45 17.25
N LYS A 77 -35.04 -4.98 17.61
CA LYS A 77 -36.36 -4.41 17.30
C LYS A 77 -36.50 -2.96 17.77
N ASN A 78 -36.12 -2.67 19.02
CA ASN A 78 -36.20 -1.33 19.59
C ASN A 78 -35.16 -0.40 18.97
N LEU A 79 -33.99 -0.92 18.62
CA LEU A 79 -32.95 -0.17 17.90
C LEU A 79 -33.42 0.24 16.50
N ASP A 80 -34.13 -0.63 15.78
CA ASP A 80 -34.72 -0.29 14.49
C ASP A 80 -35.74 0.84 14.60
N GLN A 81 -36.59 0.83 15.63
CA GLN A 81 -37.53 1.93 15.89
C GLN A 81 -36.82 3.24 16.20
N LEU A 82 -35.77 3.21 17.03
CA LEU A 82 -34.96 4.40 17.31
C LEU A 82 -34.31 4.94 16.03
N ILE A 83 -33.80 4.05 15.17
CA ILE A 83 -33.20 4.45 13.90
C ILE A 83 -34.24 4.98 12.92
N PHE A 84 -35.44 4.41 12.92
CA PHE A 84 -36.56 4.93 12.13
C PHE A 84 -36.93 6.37 12.52
N GLU A 85 -36.96 6.66 13.83
CA GLU A 85 -37.22 8.00 14.35
C GLU A 85 -36.10 8.99 14.01
N ILE A 86 -34.83 8.65 14.29
CA ILE A 86 -33.70 9.57 14.04
C ILE A 86 -33.34 9.64 12.55
N GLY A 87 -33.59 8.58 11.80
CA GLY A 87 -33.22 8.39 10.41
C GLY A 87 -34.30 8.80 9.43
N ASN A 88 -35.31 9.57 9.86
CA ASN A 88 -36.37 10.10 9.00
C ASN A 88 -36.98 9.00 8.09
N GLU A 89 -37.49 7.95 8.74
CA GLU A 89 -38.14 6.77 8.13
C GLU A 89 -37.20 5.75 7.48
N LEU A 90 -35.89 5.84 7.71
CA LEU A 90 -34.95 4.77 7.36
C LEU A 90 -35.12 3.56 8.29
N THR A 91 -35.31 2.38 7.73
CA THR A 91 -35.23 1.11 8.48
C THR A 91 -33.76 0.66 8.55
N ALA A 92 -33.27 0.36 9.76
CA ALA A 92 -31.83 0.15 9.99
C ALA A 92 -31.32 -1.23 9.59
N ALA A 93 -32.16 -2.25 9.78
CA ALA A 93 -31.77 -3.66 9.72
C ALA A 93 -31.11 -4.10 8.40
N ASP A 94 -31.40 -3.41 7.28
CA ASP A 94 -30.83 -3.76 5.97
C ASP A 94 -29.70 -2.84 5.50
N ILE A 95 -29.58 -1.63 6.03
CA ILE A 95 -28.70 -0.60 5.44
C ILE A 95 -27.34 -0.52 6.16
N PHE A 96 -27.32 -0.74 7.48
CA PHE A 96 -26.10 -0.57 8.28
C PHE A 96 -25.53 -1.91 8.72
N THR A 97 -24.24 -2.13 8.45
CA THR A 97 -23.49 -3.29 8.96
C THR A 97 -23.44 -3.31 10.50
N GLU A 98 -23.34 -2.15 11.13
CA GLU A 98 -23.35 -1.96 12.58
C GLU A 98 -24.41 -0.94 13.02
N PRO A 99 -25.66 -1.36 13.29
CA PRO A 99 -26.78 -0.45 13.60
C PRO A 99 -26.54 0.41 14.86
N ARG A 100 -25.92 -0.14 15.90
CA ARG A 100 -25.65 0.59 17.17
C ARG A 100 -24.64 1.72 16.96
N PHE A 101 -23.60 1.45 16.19
CA PHE A 101 -22.61 2.45 15.83
C PHE A 101 -23.25 3.53 14.96
N ALA A 102 -24.04 3.12 13.97
CA ALA A 102 -24.76 4.02 13.07
C ALA A 102 -25.69 4.97 13.83
N ALA A 103 -26.54 4.46 14.73
CA ALA A 103 -27.45 5.30 15.53
C ALA A 103 -26.69 6.36 16.35
N THR A 104 -25.58 5.98 16.97
CA THR A 104 -24.74 6.91 17.73
C THR A 104 -24.10 7.97 16.82
N ARG A 105 -23.70 7.57 15.61
CA ARG A 105 -23.07 8.44 14.62
C ARG A 105 -24.07 9.41 14.00
N LEU A 106 -25.27 8.95 13.64
CA LEU A 106 -26.38 9.77 13.13
C LEU A 106 -26.70 10.95 14.07
N ALA A 107 -26.77 10.71 15.38
CA ALA A 107 -27.02 11.78 16.36
C ALA A 107 -25.90 12.84 16.38
N LYS A 108 -24.63 12.43 16.22
CA LYS A 108 -23.48 13.36 16.13
C LYS A 108 -23.44 14.09 14.79
N PHE A 109 -23.77 13.38 13.73
CA PHE A 109 -23.87 13.87 12.36
C PHE A 109 -24.84 15.05 12.26
N TYR A 110 -26.06 14.93 12.82
CA TYR A 110 -27.05 16.01 12.79
C TYR A 110 -26.57 17.30 13.46
N ARG A 111 -25.74 17.20 14.51
CA ARG A 111 -25.16 18.38 15.18
C ARG A 111 -24.15 19.13 14.31
N LYS A 112 -23.55 18.45 13.33
CA LYS A 112 -22.53 19.01 12.43
C LYS A 112 -23.02 19.10 10.99
N LYS A 113 -24.33 19.01 10.75
CA LYS A 113 -24.92 19.00 9.41
C LYS A 113 -24.43 20.20 8.58
N GLY A 114 -24.05 19.94 7.33
CA GLY A 114 -23.57 20.96 6.39
C GLY A 114 -22.07 21.28 6.47
N SER A 115 -21.35 20.74 7.46
CA SER A 115 -19.88 20.77 7.47
C SER A 115 -19.28 19.77 6.48
N VAL A 116 -18.02 19.99 6.07
CA VAL A 116 -17.29 19.06 5.19
C VAL A 116 -17.20 17.66 5.82
N GLU A 117 -16.97 17.64 7.13
CA GLU A 117 -16.83 16.44 7.94
C GLU A 117 -18.13 15.64 7.96
N SER A 118 -19.27 16.33 8.04
CA SER A 118 -20.60 15.72 7.98
C SER A 118 -20.86 15.04 6.64
N VAL A 119 -20.44 15.67 5.52
CA VAL A 119 -20.53 15.03 4.19
C VAL A 119 -19.66 13.76 4.15
N LYS A 120 -18.39 13.85 4.54
CA LYS A 120 -17.49 12.68 4.55
C LYS A 120 -18.00 11.55 5.43
N GLU A 121 -18.52 11.89 6.60
CA GLU A 121 -19.10 10.94 7.56
C GLU A 121 -20.35 10.27 7.01
N PHE A 122 -21.21 10.99 6.29
CA PHE A 122 -22.38 10.42 5.63
C PHE A 122 -21.98 9.33 4.62
N PHE A 123 -21.03 9.60 3.72
CA PHE A 123 -20.61 8.60 2.74
C PHE A 123 -19.95 7.39 3.39
N ARG A 124 -19.13 7.61 4.42
CA ARG A 124 -18.54 6.51 5.19
C ARG A 124 -19.57 5.67 5.92
N LEU A 125 -20.62 6.30 6.47
CA LEU A 125 -21.63 5.60 7.25
C LEU A 125 -22.63 4.81 6.39
N PHE A 126 -23.09 5.38 5.27
CA PHE A 126 -24.12 4.79 4.43
C PHE A 126 -23.56 3.88 3.34
N PHE A 127 -22.36 4.19 2.83
CA PHE A 127 -21.80 3.52 1.65
C PHE A 127 -20.42 2.92 1.90
N GLY A 128 -19.82 3.13 3.07
CA GLY A 128 -18.46 2.66 3.37
C GLY A 128 -17.38 3.31 2.50
N GLU A 129 -17.70 4.42 1.82
CA GLU A 129 -16.80 5.06 0.86
C GLU A 129 -16.22 6.37 1.41
N GLU A 130 -14.95 6.63 1.09
CA GLU A 130 -14.34 7.93 1.32
C GLU A 130 -14.44 8.81 0.08
N ILE A 131 -14.86 10.06 0.30
CA ILE A 131 -15.12 11.04 -0.75
C ILE A 131 -14.31 12.32 -0.54
N ILE A 132 -14.08 13.00 -1.65
CA ILE A 132 -13.41 14.31 -1.66
C ILE A 132 -14.48 15.38 -1.86
N VAL A 133 -14.51 16.37 -0.96
CA VAL A 133 -15.37 17.54 -1.06
C VAL A 133 -14.50 18.73 -1.43
N SER A 134 -14.80 19.36 -2.56
CA SER A 134 -14.20 20.64 -2.95
C SER A 134 -15.26 21.74 -2.95
N TYR A 135 -14.84 22.97 -2.65
CA TYR A 135 -15.68 24.16 -2.73
C TYR A 135 -15.26 25.00 -3.95
N PRO A 136 -16.05 25.01 -5.03
CA PRO A 136 -15.73 25.74 -6.25
C PRO A 136 -15.58 27.25 -6.04
N LYS A 137 -16.06 27.81 -4.92
CA LYS A 137 -15.84 29.21 -4.55
C LYS A 137 -14.35 29.59 -4.49
N ASN A 138 -13.48 28.63 -4.15
CA ASN A 138 -12.03 28.86 -4.07
C ASN A 138 -11.39 28.93 -5.47
N ASP A 139 -12.08 28.41 -6.49
CA ASP A 139 -11.62 28.35 -7.87
C ASP A 139 -12.23 29.46 -8.73
N LEU A 140 -13.02 30.35 -8.13
CA LEU A 140 -13.59 31.51 -8.81
C LEU A 140 -12.52 32.56 -9.14
N PHE A 141 -12.65 33.12 -10.34
CA PHE A 141 -11.87 34.27 -10.79
C PHE A 141 -12.46 35.56 -10.20
N VAL A 142 -11.64 36.29 -9.44
CA VAL A 142 -11.99 37.60 -8.87
C VAL A 142 -11.22 38.69 -9.61
N VAL A 143 -11.97 39.63 -10.20
CA VAL A 143 -11.39 40.75 -10.96
C VAL A 143 -10.58 41.65 -10.01
N GLY A 144 -9.32 41.90 -10.36
CA GLY A 144 -8.40 42.73 -9.57
C GLY A 144 -7.52 41.97 -8.58
N GLU A 145 -7.85 40.71 -8.25
CA GLU A 145 -7.06 39.88 -7.32
C GLU A 145 -6.46 38.64 -8.02
N SER A 146 -7.23 38.01 -8.89
CA SER A 146 -6.83 36.74 -9.52
C SER A 146 -5.87 36.96 -10.69
N LYS A 147 -4.83 36.11 -10.77
CA LYS A 147 -3.87 36.11 -11.88
C LYS A 147 -4.45 35.34 -13.07
N ILE A 148 -4.17 35.82 -14.28
CA ILE A 148 -4.52 35.14 -15.53
C ILE A 148 -3.32 34.29 -15.95
N GLY A 149 -3.52 33.00 -16.21
CA GLY A 149 -2.48 32.10 -16.70
C GLY A 149 -2.71 30.63 -16.35
N TYR A 150 -1.91 29.75 -16.97
CA TYR A 150 -1.96 28.30 -16.75
C TYR A 150 -1.74 27.91 -15.28
N GLU A 151 -0.94 28.68 -14.56
CA GLU A 151 -0.62 28.46 -13.14
C GLU A 151 -1.80 28.70 -12.18
N SER A 152 -2.80 29.50 -12.58
CA SER A 152 -3.88 29.93 -11.66
C SER A 152 -5.20 29.20 -11.86
N GLN A 153 -5.46 28.62 -13.05
CA GLN A 153 -6.65 27.85 -13.44
C GLN A 153 -7.97 28.26 -12.76
N LYS A 154 -8.29 29.56 -12.77
CA LYS A 154 -9.54 30.07 -12.18
C LYS A 154 -10.67 30.10 -13.21
N PHE A 155 -11.90 29.94 -12.71
CA PHE A 155 -13.11 29.87 -13.52
C PHE A 155 -14.00 31.09 -13.31
N ILE A 156 -14.68 31.49 -14.38
CA ILE A 156 -15.70 32.54 -14.32
C ILE A 156 -16.97 31.96 -13.70
N ARG A 157 -17.69 32.79 -12.95
CA ARG A 157 -18.96 32.40 -12.32
C ARG A 157 -19.98 31.92 -13.36
N ASN A 158 -20.67 30.83 -13.06
CA ASN A 158 -21.81 30.32 -13.83
C ASN A 158 -23.05 30.13 -12.94
N ASN A 159 -24.15 29.63 -13.52
CA ASN A 159 -25.40 29.32 -12.83
C ASN A 159 -25.44 27.89 -12.23
N PHE A 160 -24.33 27.15 -12.30
CA PHE A 160 -24.22 25.76 -11.85
C PHE A 160 -23.10 25.63 -10.81
N LEU A 161 -21.98 24.98 -11.18
CA LEU A 161 -20.90 24.63 -10.25
C LEU A 161 -20.09 25.83 -9.76
N TYR A 162 -19.68 26.73 -10.65
CA TYR A 162 -18.77 27.81 -10.30
C TYR A 162 -19.56 29.00 -9.74
N GLN A 163 -19.92 28.91 -8.47
CA GLN A 163 -20.60 29.97 -7.71
C GLN A 163 -20.29 29.88 -6.22
N LEU A 164 -20.67 30.91 -5.45
CA LEU A 164 -20.37 30.99 -4.02
C LEU A 164 -20.99 29.84 -3.19
N TYR A 165 -22.22 29.46 -3.50
CA TYR A 165 -22.98 28.42 -2.81
C TYR A 165 -23.00 27.14 -3.62
N SER A 166 -21.82 26.55 -3.80
CA SER A 166 -21.64 25.32 -4.57
C SER A 166 -20.78 24.31 -3.82
N ILE A 167 -21.06 23.02 -4.05
CA ILE A 167 -20.29 21.90 -3.49
C ILE A 167 -20.00 20.90 -4.61
N LEU A 168 -18.73 20.56 -4.82
CA LEU A 168 -18.32 19.47 -5.68
C LEU A 168 -18.01 18.26 -4.81
N ILE A 169 -18.68 17.14 -5.08
CA ILE A 169 -18.46 15.88 -4.37
C ILE A 169 -17.90 14.89 -5.38
N THR A 170 -16.67 14.44 -5.14
CA THR A 170 -16.02 13.40 -5.95
C THR A 170 -16.12 12.06 -5.22
N SER A 171 -16.79 11.09 -5.84
CA SER A 171 -17.01 9.73 -5.32
C SER A 171 -16.79 8.70 -6.43
N GLY A 172 -16.50 7.44 -6.10
CA GLY A 172 -16.55 6.31 -7.01
C GLY A 172 -17.98 5.82 -7.28
N LEU A 173 -18.93 6.14 -6.41
CA LEU A 173 -20.34 5.87 -6.62
C LEU A 173 -21.01 6.87 -7.56
N SER A 174 -21.97 6.38 -8.35
CA SER A 174 -22.81 7.19 -9.23
C SER A 174 -23.65 8.19 -8.44
N THR A 175 -23.72 9.45 -8.88
CA THR A 175 -24.48 10.52 -8.24
C THR A 175 -25.95 10.15 -7.99
N GLN A 176 -26.56 9.35 -8.88
CA GLN A 176 -27.96 8.96 -8.77
C GLN A 176 -28.25 8.08 -7.54
N THR A 177 -27.28 7.29 -7.08
CA THR A 177 -27.50 6.34 -5.98
C THR A 177 -27.62 7.04 -4.63
N TRP A 178 -26.84 8.09 -4.40
CA TRP A 178 -26.75 8.75 -3.10
C TRP A 178 -27.42 10.13 -3.06
N GLN A 179 -27.74 10.74 -4.21
CA GLN A 179 -28.27 12.10 -4.30
C GLN A 179 -29.51 12.33 -3.43
N GLU A 180 -30.48 11.41 -3.42
CA GLU A 180 -31.72 11.59 -2.67
C GLU A 180 -31.49 11.57 -1.15
N LEU A 181 -30.70 10.61 -0.67
CA LEU A 181 -30.31 10.52 0.73
C LEU A 181 -29.48 11.75 1.12
N TYR A 182 -28.49 12.13 0.32
CA TYR A 182 -27.65 13.29 0.59
C TYR A 182 -28.47 14.59 0.74
N LYS A 183 -29.47 14.80 -0.14
CA LYS A 183 -30.41 15.94 -0.05
C LYS A 183 -31.20 15.95 1.25
N LYS A 184 -31.66 14.79 1.72
CA LYS A 184 -32.44 14.67 2.96
C LYS A 184 -31.56 14.89 4.21
N PHE A 185 -30.40 14.25 4.27
CA PHE A 185 -29.60 14.18 5.49
C PHE A 185 -28.62 15.34 5.66
N VAL A 186 -27.86 15.69 4.63
CA VAL A 186 -26.63 16.47 4.79
C VAL A 186 -26.73 17.84 4.13
N HIS A 187 -27.31 17.87 2.92
CA HIS A 187 -27.19 18.99 2.01
C HIS A 187 -27.81 20.28 2.58
N PRO A 188 -27.09 21.41 2.58
CA PRO A 188 -27.65 22.70 2.99
C PRO A 188 -28.65 23.22 1.96
N ALA A 189 -29.77 23.78 2.42
CA ALA A 189 -30.78 24.35 1.54
C ALA A 189 -30.23 25.54 0.75
N GLY A 190 -30.62 25.65 -0.53
CA GLY A 190 -30.24 26.77 -1.41
C GLY A 190 -28.83 26.68 -2.02
N TRP A 191 -28.03 25.68 -1.67
CA TRP A 191 -26.74 25.42 -2.32
C TRP A 191 -26.95 24.55 -3.56
N TYR A 192 -26.09 24.73 -4.56
CA TYR A 192 -25.97 23.81 -5.67
C TYR A 192 -24.94 22.73 -5.31
N PHE A 193 -25.21 21.47 -5.61
CA PHE A 193 -24.19 20.44 -5.54
C PHE A 193 -24.08 19.73 -6.87
N GLN A 194 -22.87 19.24 -7.16
CA GLN A 194 -22.60 18.38 -8.29
C GLN A 194 -21.80 17.17 -7.81
N GLY A 195 -22.26 15.98 -8.18
CA GLY A 195 -21.50 14.75 -8.01
C GLY A 195 -20.62 14.52 -9.24
N GLN A 196 -19.34 14.25 -9.00
CA GLN A 196 -18.37 13.82 -10.00
C GLN A 196 -17.97 12.38 -9.68
N VAL A 197 -18.12 11.49 -10.67
CA VAL A 197 -17.72 10.10 -10.52
C VAL A 197 -16.26 9.95 -10.93
N SER A 198 -15.40 9.49 -10.02
CA SER A 198 -14.00 9.14 -10.31
C SER A 198 -13.84 7.63 -10.28
N THR A 199 -13.37 7.06 -11.38
CA THR A 199 -13.07 5.63 -11.47
C THR A 199 -11.57 5.48 -11.66
N ASP A 200 -10.89 5.02 -10.62
CA ASP A 200 -9.45 4.80 -10.67
C ASP A 200 -9.20 3.30 -10.89
N GLY A 201 -8.57 2.97 -12.01
CA GLY A 201 -8.16 1.60 -12.34
C GLY A 201 -6.66 1.45 -12.15
N VAL A 202 -6.23 0.44 -11.40
CA VAL A 202 -4.81 0.08 -11.33
C VAL A 202 -4.49 -0.87 -12.47
N GLY A 203 -3.76 -0.38 -13.47
CA GLY A 203 -3.22 -1.21 -14.55
C GLY A 203 -1.85 -1.77 -14.16
N SER A 204 -1.76 -3.09 -13.92
CA SER A 204 -0.46 -3.75 -13.81
C SER A 204 0.08 -4.06 -15.21
N LEU A 205 1.02 -3.27 -15.70
CA LEU A 205 1.76 -3.61 -16.92
C LEU A 205 2.92 -4.55 -16.55
N SER A 206 2.80 -5.83 -16.91
CA SER A 206 3.93 -6.76 -16.92
C SER A 206 4.81 -6.46 -18.13
N LEU A 207 5.55 -5.35 -18.09
CA LEU A 207 6.49 -5.00 -19.15
C LEU A 207 7.71 -5.92 -19.06
N SER A 208 7.78 -6.91 -19.94
CA SER A 208 9.01 -7.68 -20.14
C SER A 208 9.91 -6.91 -21.08
N ALA A 209 11.13 -6.61 -20.65
CA ALA A 209 12.17 -6.18 -21.58
C ALA A 209 12.45 -7.33 -22.57
N PRO A 210 12.66 -7.05 -23.87
CA PRO A 210 13.21 -8.05 -24.79
C PRO A 210 14.61 -8.47 -24.32
N LEU A 211 14.97 -9.74 -24.53
CA LEU A 211 16.32 -10.21 -24.26
C LEU A 211 17.32 -9.35 -25.04
N SER A 212 18.24 -8.68 -24.33
CA SER A 212 19.39 -8.05 -24.98
C SER A 212 20.34 -9.15 -25.44
N ILE A 213 20.43 -9.36 -26.74
CA ILE A 213 21.55 -10.11 -27.33
C ILE A 213 22.73 -9.14 -27.37
N ALA A 214 23.79 -9.44 -26.61
CA ALA A 214 25.06 -8.78 -26.79
C ALA A 214 25.51 -9.04 -28.23
N GLY A 215 25.68 -7.98 -29.02
CA GLY A 215 26.23 -8.13 -30.36
C GLY A 215 27.64 -8.70 -30.23
N ASN A 216 27.91 -9.85 -30.86
CA ASN A 216 29.27 -10.21 -31.20
C ASN A 216 29.73 -9.18 -32.23
N VAL A 217 30.42 -8.15 -31.75
CA VAL A 217 31.26 -7.34 -32.64
C VAL A 217 32.50 -8.20 -32.86
N ASP A 218 32.40 -9.14 -33.79
CA ASP A 218 33.61 -9.80 -34.29
C ASP A 218 34.51 -8.66 -34.83
N PRO A 219 35.75 -8.51 -34.33
CA PRO A 219 36.63 -7.46 -34.83
C PRO A 219 36.79 -7.62 -36.35
N ILE A 220 36.41 -6.59 -37.11
CA ILE A 220 36.69 -6.55 -38.54
C ILE A 220 38.20 -6.40 -38.69
N PHE A 221 38.88 -7.51 -38.99
CA PHE A 221 40.28 -7.48 -39.43
C PHE A 221 40.31 -6.88 -40.84
N GLY A 222 40.70 -5.61 -40.93
CA GLY A 222 40.64 -4.81 -42.16
C GLY A 222 41.74 -5.10 -43.18
N ASP A 223 42.79 -5.82 -42.79
CA ASP A 223 43.85 -6.26 -43.70
C ASP A 223 44.64 -7.42 -43.11
N SER A 224 45.05 -8.36 -43.95
CA SER A 224 45.95 -9.46 -43.60
C SER A 224 47.31 -9.21 -44.23
N ALA A 225 48.33 -8.95 -43.42
CA ALA A 225 49.71 -8.86 -43.88
C ALA A 225 50.43 -10.19 -43.63
N GLU A 226 50.85 -10.88 -44.69
CA GLU A 226 51.76 -12.02 -44.57
C GLU A 226 53.19 -11.49 -44.36
N VAL A 227 53.69 -11.61 -43.14
CA VAL A 227 55.09 -11.27 -42.82
C VAL A 227 55.93 -12.53 -43.01
N PHE A 228 56.75 -12.55 -44.06
CA PHE A 228 57.77 -13.58 -44.26
C PHE A 228 59.12 -13.04 -43.78
N GLU A 229 59.60 -13.52 -42.63
CA GLU A 229 61.04 -13.47 -42.32
C GLU A 229 61.54 -14.85 -41.91
N SER A 230 62.64 -15.27 -42.54
CA SER A 230 63.41 -16.45 -42.14
C SER A 230 64.80 -16.01 -41.70
N ALA A 231 64.93 -15.64 -40.43
CA ALA A 231 66.22 -15.53 -39.76
C ALA A 231 66.11 -16.26 -38.41
N PRO A 232 67.05 -17.16 -38.07
CA PRO A 232 67.04 -17.75 -36.73
C PRO A 232 67.32 -16.65 -35.70
N PHE A 233 66.57 -16.68 -34.59
CA PHE A 233 66.68 -15.76 -33.44
C PHE A 233 66.12 -14.33 -33.62
N THR A 234 65.07 -14.12 -34.43
CA THR A 234 64.31 -12.85 -34.46
C THR A 234 62.95 -13.00 -33.80
N LEU A 235 62.53 -11.98 -33.02
CA LEU A 235 61.19 -11.89 -32.42
C LEU A 235 60.32 -10.96 -33.26
N LEU A 236 59.16 -11.45 -33.71
CA LEU A 236 58.22 -10.66 -34.49
C LEU A 236 57.26 -9.90 -33.57
N THR A 237 57.32 -8.57 -33.61
CA THR A 237 56.47 -7.69 -32.78
C THR A 237 55.64 -6.74 -33.65
N ALA A 238 54.40 -6.48 -33.23
CA ALA A 238 53.53 -5.45 -33.78
C ALA A 238 53.46 -4.22 -32.87
N LEU A 239 53.18 -3.05 -33.44
CA LEU A 239 52.84 -1.84 -32.70
C LEU A 239 51.34 -1.57 -32.83
N ARG A 240 50.64 -1.50 -31.69
CA ARG A 240 49.22 -1.18 -31.62
C ARG A 240 49.04 0.15 -30.89
N ASP A 241 48.40 1.11 -31.55
CA ASP A 241 48.02 2.37 -30.92
C ASP A 241 46.66 2.21 -30.20
N SER A 242 46.66 2.51 -28.90
CA SER A 242 45.45 2.55 -28.07
C SER A 242 45.47 3.84 -27.26
N ASP A 243 44.51 4.73 -27.51
CA ASP A 243 44.36 6.02 -26.84
C ASP A 243 45.67 6.85 -26.78
N HIS A 244 46.31 7.03 -27.95
CA HIS A 244 47.54 7.81 -28.13
C HIS A 244 48.77 7.23 -27.38
N LYS A 245 48.68 5.97 -26.94
CA LYS A 245 49.80 5.19 -26.44
C LYS A 245 50.10 4.06 -27.41
N THR A 246 51.33 4.02 -27.91
CA THR A 246 51.83 2.90 -28.70
C THR A 246 52.25 1.76 -27.79
N LEU A 247 51.51 0.66 -27.83
CA LEU A 247 51.85 -0.60 -27.17
C LEU A 247 52.55 -1.52 -28.17
N ARG A 248 53.55 -2.28 -27.71
CA ARG A 248 54.23 -3.27 -28.54
C ARG A 248 53.79 -4.66 -28.09
N GLU A 249 53.31 -5.47 -29.02
CA GLU A 249 52.80 -6.81 -28.76
C GLU A 249 53.60 -7.83 -29.58
N THR A 250 53.84 -9.02 -29.05
CA THR A 250 54.41 -10.14 -29.84
C THR A 250 53.33 -10.77 -30.72
N LEU A 251 53.70 -11.23 -31.92
CA LEU A 251 52.78 -11.85 -32.88
C LEU A 251 52.83 -13.39 -32.88
N ASP A 252 53.79 -14.00 -32.17
CA ASP A 252 54.00 -15.45 -32.15
C ASP A 252 53.39 -16.15 -30.92
N ASP A 253 52.81 -15.39 -29.99
CA ASP A 253 52.21 -15.94 -28.79
C ASP A 253 50.70 -16.17 -28.95
N THR A 254 50.25 -17.40 -28.72
CA THR A 254 48.85 -17.79 -28.91
C THR A 254 48.18 -18.04 -27.57
N ILE A 255 46.91 -17.59 -27.46
CA ILE A 255 46.10 -17.72 -26.24
C ILE A 255 46.02 -19.18 -25.75
N ASP A 256 46.10 -20.16 -26.66
CA ASP A 256 46.08 -21.60 -26.35
C ASP A 256 47.13 -22.02 -25.30
N ARG A 257 48.29 -21.34 -25.23
CA ARG A 257 49.35 -21.65 -24.26
C ARG A 257 48.97 -21.34 -22.82
N TYR A 258 48.06 -20.39 -22.61
CA TYR A 258 47.64 -19.91 -21.29
C TYR A 258 46.29 -20.47 -20.86
N GLN A 259 45.55 -21.16 -21.73
CA GLN A 259 44.19 -21.66 -21.45
C GLN A 259 44.13 -22.65 -20.27
N SER A 260 45.22 -23.34 -19.96
CA SER A 260 45.30 -24.32 -18.88
C SER A 260 45.82 -23.74 -17.56
N LEU A 261 46.26 -22.48 -17.54
CA LEU A 261 46.78 -21.80 -16.35
C LEU A 261 45.65 -21.01 -15.68
N SER A 262 45.57 -21.10 -14.36
CA SER A 262 44.68 -20.23 -13.60
C SER A 262 45.29 -18.85 -13.40
N LEU A 263 44.45 -17.84 -13.12
CA LEU A 263 44.93 -16.49 -12.77
C LEU A 263 45.89 -16.49 -11.58
N GLY A 264 45.73 -17.43 -10.64
CA GLY A 264 46.62 -17.59 -9.50
C GLY A 264 47.98 -18.15 -9.88
N ASP A 265 48.02 -19.04 -10.88
CA ASP A 265 49.28 -19.60 -11.40
C ASP A 265 50.06 -18.55 -12.17
N LEU A 266 49.39 -17.72 -12.98
CA LEU A 266 49.99 -16.60 -13.71
C LEU A 266 50.60 -15.55 -12.77
N ALA A 267 49.87 -15.19 -11.71
CA ALA A 267 50.37 -14.30 -10.66
C ALA A 267 51.57 -14.89 -9.91
N SER A 268 51.64 -16.21 -9.75
CA SER A 268 52.79 -16.87 -9.10
C SER A 268 54.05 -16.90 -9.97
N ILE A 269 53.89 -16.81 -11.30
CA ILE A 269 54.99 -16.79 -12.28
C ILE A 269 55.56 -15.37 -12.45
N GLY A 270 54.79 -14.34 -12.10
CA GLY A 270 55.24 -12.95 -12.11
C GLY A 270 54.36 -12.01 -12.94
N TYR A 271 53.29 -12.50 -13.56
CA TYR A 271 52.36 -11.65 -14.33
C TYR A 271 51.23 -11.13 -13.42
N GLU A 272 51.20 -9.84 -13.14
CA GLU A 272 50.16 -9.17 -12.35
C GLU A 272 48.90 -8.87 -13.19
N ASN A 273 49.06 -8.70 -14.51
CA ASN A 273 47.96 -8.41 -15.42
C ASN A 273 48.11 -9.12 -16.78
N ILE A 274 47.00 -9.21 -17.53
CA ILE A 274 46.98 -9.87 -18.86
C ILE A 274 47.79 -9.05 -19.89
N ALA A 275 48.02 -7.76 -19.66
CA ALA A 275 48.78 -6.92 -20.59
C ALA A 275 50.26 -7.29 -20.58
N GLU A 276 50.84 -7.61 -19.43
CA GLU A 276 52.23 -8.07 -19.28
C GLU A 276 52.51 -9.37 -20.06
N ILE A 277 51.51 -10.25 -20.18
CA ILE A 277 51.62 -11.48 -20.98
C ILE A 277 51.82 -11.15 -22.47
N MET A 278 51.29 -10.02 -22.93
CA MET A 278 51.35 -9.61 -24.34
C MET A 278 52.60 -8.81 -24.68
N GLU A 279 53.37 -8.36 -23.68
CA GLU A 279 54.57 -7.55 -23.90
C GLU A 279 55.78 -8.41 -24.29
N PRO A 280 56.58 -7.98 -25.29
CA PRO A 280 57.83 -8.64 -25.65
C PRO A 280 58.93 -8.23 -24.66
N THR A 281 58.92 -8.80 -23.46
CA THR A 281 59.97 -8.58 -22.44
C THR A 281 61.04 -9.68 -22.53
N SER A 282 62.28 -9.35 -22.17
CA SER A 282 63.36 -10.33 -22.01
C SER A 282 63.54 -10.66 -20.54
N PRO A 283 63.92 -11.90 -20.15
CA PRO A 283 64.17 -12.25 -18.76
C PRO A 283 65.24 -11.34 -18.15
N THR A 284 64.85 -10.44 -17.25
CA THR A 284 65.79 -9.61 -16.48
C THR A 284 65.60 -9.87 -14.99
N PHE A 285 66.68 -9.69 -14.22
CA PHE A 285 66.69 -9.97 -12.77
C PHE A 285 66.99 -8.70 -11.95
N ASP A 286 66.89 -7.52 -12.56
CA ASP A 286 67.28 -6.25 -11.97
C ASP A 286 66.13 -5.23 -11.90
N GLU A 287 64.95 -5.68 -11.47
CA GLU A 287 63.87 -4.77 -11.10
C GLU A 287 64.11 -4.21 -9.68
N ASP A 288 64.37 -2.90 -9.58
CA ASP A 288 64.51 -2.16 -8.32
C ASP A 288 63.12 -1.86 -7.72
N SER A 289 62.99 -1.93 -6.40
CA SER A 289 61.71 -1.87 -5.66
C SER A 289 61.03 -0.50 -5.64
N ASP A 290 61.48 0.47 -6.44
CA ASP A 290 60.92 1.82 -6.48
C ASP A 290 59.85 1.94 -7.57
N ALA A 291 58.61 1.61 -7.18
CA ALA A 291 57.38 1.62 -7.98
C ALA A 291 56.95 3.02 -8.45
N SER A 292 57.80 3.73 -9.20
CA SER A 292 57.57 5.12 -9.63
C SER A 292 57.31 5.31 -11.13
N LEU A 293 57.24 4.23 -11.92
CA LEU A 293 56.87 4.26 -13.34
C LEU A 293 56.02 3.04 -13.70
N PHE A 294 54.71 3.13 -13.45
CA PHE A 294 53.68 2.09 -13.67
C PHE A 294 53.92 0.81 -12.84
N PRO A 295 52.98 0.38 -11.98
CA PRO A 295 53.18 -0.80 -11.13
C PRO A 295 53.00 -2.04 -12.01
N LEU A 296 54.11 -2.53 -12.55
CA LEU A 296 54.21 -3.86 -13.14
C LEU A 296 55.19 -4.59 -12.23
N GLY A 297 54.67 -5.05 -11.09
CA GLY A 297 55.45 -5.61 -9.98
C GLY A 297 55.73 -7.09 -10.19
N GLY A 298 56.54 -7.42 -11.19
CA GLY A 298 56.88 -8.79 -11.55
C GLY A 298 58.38 -9.04 -11.52
N LYS A 299 58.79 -10.28 -11.24
CA LYS A 299 60.10 -10.75 -11.70
C LYS A 299 59.90 -11.10 -13.16
N ASP A 300 60.24 -10.17 -14.05
CA ASP A 300 59.86 -10.26 -15.45
C ASP A 300 60.67 -11.32 -16.20
N PHE A 301 60.00 -12.45 -16.31
CA PHE A 301 60.41 -13.66 -16.95
C PHE A 301 59.47 -13.83 -18.15
N SER A 302 59.94 -13.55 -19.37
CA SER A 302 59.22 -13.97 -20.56
C SER A 302 60.14 -14.35 -21.72
N ASN A 303 59.78 -15.45 -22.37
CA ASN A 303 59.68 -15.52 -23.83
C ASN A 303 58.58 -16.54 -24.19
N ALA A 304 57.40 -16.33 -23.57
CA ALA A 304 56.17 -17.15 -23.52
C ALA A 304 56.21 -18.42 -22.63
N ILE A 305 56.56 -18.25 -21.34
CA ILE A 305 56.67 -19.26 -20.26
C ILE A 305 58.06 -19.97 -20.19
N GLU A 306 59.11 -19.17 -20.02
CA GLU A 306 60.46 -19.50 -19.50
C GLU A 306 61.21 -20.76 -19.98
N THR A 307 62.08 -20.62 -21.00
CA THR A 307 63.22 -21.54 -21.19
C THR A 307 64.56 -20.79 -21.26
N MET A 308 65.40 -21.02 -20.24
CA MET A 308 66.85 -20.78 -20.35
C MET A 308 67.50 -22.05 -20.95
N ASP A 309 68.04 -21.90 -22.16
CA ASP A 309 68.91 -22.82 -22.93
C ASP A 309 69.08 -24.26 -22.40
N GLN A 310 68.52 -25.25 -23.13
CA GLN A 310 68.80 -26.68 -22.94
C GLN A 310 69.52 -27.34 -24.13
N ASN A 311 70.33 -26.64 -24.91
CA ASN A 311 71.25 -27.30 -25.84
C ASN A 311 72.39 -26.39 -26.30
N ILE A 312 73.51 -26.36 -25.55
CA ILE A 312 74.90 -26.30 -26.08
C ILE A 312 75.93 -26.46 -24.93
N PHE A 313 75.95 -27.61 -24.25
CA PHE A 313 77.21 -28.14 -23.69
C PHE A 313 77.22 -29.67 -23.76
N LYS A 314 77.41 -30.21 -24.96
CA LYS A 314 78.03 -31.54 -25.09
C LYS A 314 79.50 -31.37 -24.73
N TYR A 315 79.90 -31.78 -23.52
CA TYR A 315 81.28 -32.19 -23.30
C TYR A 315 81.45 -33.55 -23.95
N ASP A 316 82.18 -33.58 -25.06
CA ASP A 316 82.74 -34.82 -25.57
C ASP A 316 83.99 -35.13 -24.73
N SER A 317 83.98 -36.25 -24.01
CA SER A 317 85.17 -36.83 -23.44
C SER A 317 85.11 -38.34 -23.58
N VAL A 318 86.12 -38.86 -24.26
CA VAL A 318 86.55 -40.27 -24.38
C VAL A 318 86.36 -41.05 -23.08
#